data_AF-A0A2S8F1N5-F1
#
_entry.id   AF-A0A2S8F1N5-F1
#
_cell.length_a   1.000
_cell.length_b   1.000
_cell.length_c   1.000
_cell.angle_alpha   90.00
_cell.angle_beta   90.00
_cell.angle_gamma   90.00
#
_symmetry.space_group_name_H-M   'P 1'
#
loop_
_entity.id
_entity.type
_entity.pdbx_description
1 polymer ?
#
loop_
_entity_poly.entity_id
_entity_poly.type
_entity_poly.pdbx_seq_one_letter_code
_entity_poly.pdbx_strand_id
1 'polypeptide(L)'
;MSESSTPQQEPITDSPWFWLYLFATVALILLIVFQGKLNIRQANIERQHQARQIANHGDEVASDSSVVVSSPGNTLIGWNYLVAVLGLLVAVGWIRLWYVRFRNWGKETPETSTSR
;
A
#
# COMPACT_ATOMS: atom_id res chain seq x y z
N MET A 1 -1.98 -42.99 -30.38
CA MET A 1 -2.26 -42.42 -29.05
C MET A 1 -1.97 -40.93 -29.14
N SER A 2 -3.00 -40.11 -29.27
CA SER A 2 -2.85 -38.65 -29.37
C SER A 2 -3.06 -38.09 -27.98
N GLU A 3 -2.00 -37.64 -27.32
CA GLU A 3 -2.12 -36.92 -26.06
C GLU A 3 -2.66 -35.52 -26.36
N SER A 4 -3.93 -35.31 -26.00
CA SER A 4 -4.54 -33.98 -25.95
C SER A 4 -3.83 -33.19 -24.85
N SER A 5 -2.95 -32.27 -25.23
CA SER A 5 -2.33 -31.31 -24.32
C SER A 5 -3.42 -30.33 -23.89
N THR A 6 -4.03 -30.59 -22.73
CA THR A 6 -4.90 -29.62 -22.06
C THR A 6 -4.11 -28.32 -21.92
N PRO A 7 -4.64 -27.16 -22.37
CA PRO A 7 -3.92 -25.90 -22.25
C PRO A 7 -3.65 -25.64 -20.77
N GLN A 8 -2.40 -25.82 -20.36
CA GLN A 8 -1.97 -25.66 -18.98
C GLN A 8 -2.01 -24.17 -18.67
N GLN A 9 -3.09 -23.73 -18.04
CA GLN A 9 -3.28 -22.34 -17.68
C GLN A 9 -2.20 -21.95 -16.66
N GLU A 10 -1.39 -20.94 -16.97
CA GLU A 10 -0.29 -20.51 -16.10
C GLU A 10 -0.81 -20.21 -14.68
N PRO A 11 -0.18 -20.75 -13.63
CA PRO A 11 -0.59 -20.50 -12.26
C PRO A 11 -0.45 -19.01 -11.90
N ILE A 12 -1.43 -18.46 -11.18
CA ILE A 12 -1.46 -17.04 -10.79
C ILE A 12 -0.23 -16.60 -9.97
N THR A 13 0.40 -17.56 -9.29
CA THR A 13 1.59 -17.37 -8.46
C THR A 13 2.85 -17.04 -9.25
N ASP A 14 2.87 -17.30 -10.56
CA ASP A 14 4.03 -17.02 -11.42
C ASP A 14 4.10 -15.55 -11.86
N SER A 15 3.04 -14.76 -11.61
CA SER A 15 2.99 -13.34 -11.95
C SER A 15 3.63 -12.49 -10.84
N PRO A 16 4.68 -11.68 -11.14
CA PRO A 16 5.25 -10.74 -10.16
C PRO A 16 4.23 -9.74 -9.61
N TRP A 17 3.18 -9.44 -10.38
CA TRP A 17 2.13 -8.50 -10.01
C TRP A 17 1.15 -9.07 -8.98
N PHE A 18 0.97 -10.40 -8.99
CA PHE A 18 0.22 -11.08 -7.93
C PHE A 18 0.92 -10.91 -6.59
N TRP A 19 2.23 -11.10 -6.55
CA TRP A 19 3.03 -10.92 -5.33
C TRP A 19 3.05 -9.47 -4.86
N LEU A 20 3.21 -8.51 -5.77
CA LEU A 20 3.13 -7.08 -5.42
C LEU A 20 1.78 -6.74 -4.78
N TYR A 21 0.67 -7.22 -5.35
CA TYR A 21 -0.65 -7.04 -4.77
C TYR A 21 -0.79 -7.71 -3.39
N LEU A 22 -0.36 -8.97 -3.26
CA LEU A 22 -0.43 -9.74 -2.02
C LEU A 22 0.38 -9.09 -0.89
N PHE A 23 1.63 -8.72 -1.15
CA PHE A 23 2.47 -8.09 -0.14
C PHE A 23 1.95 -6.70 0.24
N ALA A 24 1.50 -5.90 -0.73
CA ALA A 24 0.95 -4.58 -0.44
C ALA A 24 -0.36 -4.68 0.36
N THR A 25 -1.23 -5.64 0.06
CA THR A 25 -2.47 -5.84 0.84
C THR A 25 -2.18 -6.32 2.26
N VAL A 26 -1.29 -7.30 2.44
CA VAL A 26 -0.90 -7.77 3.78
C VAL A 26 -0.26 -6.64 4.58
N ALA A 27 0.66 -5.89 3.97
CA ALA A 27 1.30 -4.75 4.64
C ALA A 27 0.28 -3.66 5.02
N LEU A 28 -0.72 -3.40 4.17
CA LEU A 28 -1.78 -2.44 4.46
C LEU A 28 -2.65 -2.89 5.63
N ILE A 29 -3.01 -4.18 5.67
CA ILE A 29 -3.78 -4.77 6.78
C ILE A 29 -2.99 -4.64 8.09
N LEU A 30 -1.71 -5.04 8.08
CA LEU A 30 -0.85 -4.92 9.26
C LEU A 30 -0.74 -3.45 9.69
N LEU A 31 -0.55 -2.53 8.75
CA LEU A 31 -0.46 -1.11 9.04
C LEU A 31 -1.72 -0.57 9.75
N ILE A 32 -2.91 -0.98 9.31
CA ILE A 32 -4.19 -0.60 9.92
C ILE A 32 -4.33 -1.21 11.32
N VAL A 33 -4.06 -2.51 11.46
CA VAL A 33 -4.19 -3.22 12.74
C VAL A 33 -3.23 -2.66 13.79
N PHE A 34 -2.00 -2.31 13.39
CA PHE A 34 -0.98 -1.80 14.31
C PHE A 34 -0.97 -0.27 14.48
N GLN A 35 -1.82 0.46 13.75
CA GLN A 35 -1.86 1.92 13.76
C GLN A 35 -1.97 2.50 15.18
N GLY A 36 -2.88 1.96 16.02
CA GLY A 36 -3.08 2.45 17.39
C GLY A 36 -1.84 2.29 18.29
N LYS A 37 -1.08 1.20 18.13
CA LYS A 37 0.12 0.93 18.94
C LYS A 37 1.30 1.82 18.52
N LEU A 38 1.37 2.19 17.25
CA LEU A 38 2.46 3.00 16.69
C LEU A 38 2.26 4.49 16.97
N ASN A 39 1.02 4.98 16.96
CA ASN A 39 0.70 6.37 17.31
C ASN A 39 1.12 6.73 18.75
N ILE A 40 0.91 5.83 19.72
CA ILE A 40 1.30 6.06 21.12
C ILE A 40 2.82 6.23 21.25
N ARG A 41 3.60 5.46 20.47
CA ARG A 41 5.06 5.50 20.51
C ARG A 41 5.62 6.75 19.83
N GLN A 42 5.08 7.11 18.66
CA GLN A 42 5.49 8.33 17.96
C GLN A 42 5.20 9.58 18.80
N ALA A 43 4.01 9.67 19.42
CA ALA A 43 3.66 10.79 20.28
C ALA A 43 4.60 10.94 21.49
N ASN A 44 5.07 9.83 22.08
CA ASN A 44 6.00 9.89 23.21
C ASN A 44 7.41 10.35 22.78
N ILE A 45 7.89 9.87 21.63
CA ILE A 45 9.18 10.28 21.06
C ILE A 45 9.14 11.78 20.73
N GLU A 46 8.09 12.26 20.06
CA GLU A 46 8.00 13.64 19.61
C GLU A 46 7.86 14.63 20.78
N ARG A 47 7.12 14.26 21.84
CA ARG A 47 7.08 15.04 23.10
C ARG A 47 8.46 15.18 23.75
N GLN A 48 9.24 14.10 23.79
CA GLN A 48 10.58 14.14 24.38
C GLN A 48 11.54 15.00 23.57
N HIS A 49 11.42 14.98 22.24
CA HIS A 49 12.20 15.87 21.37
C HIS A 49 11.79 17.33 21.54
N GLN A 50 10.50 17.63 21.61
CA GLN A 50 10.01 19.00 21.85
C GLN A 50 10.46 19.54 23.21
N ALA A 51 10.38 18.73 24.27
CA ALA A 51 10.86 19.13 25.60
C ALA A 51 12.35 19.49 25.62
N ARG A 52 13.18 18.76 24.85
CA ARG A 52 14.62 19.06 24.72
C ARG A 52 14.88 20.32 23.90
N GLN A 53 14.10 20.56 22.84
CA GLN A 53 14.20 21.79 22.05
C GLN A 53 13.86 23.02 22.89
N ILE A 54 12.80 22.96 23.70
CA ILE A 54 12.39 24.04 24.61
C ILE A 54 13.48 24.28 25.67
N ALA A 55 14.02 23.23 26.28
CA ALA A 55 15.08 23.36 27.28
C ALA A 55 16.38 23.96 26.73
N ASN A 56 16.68 23.71 25.45
CA ASN A 56 17.89 24.21 24.78
C ASN A 56 17.72 25.61 24.16
N HIS A 57 16.48 26.10 23.99
CA HIS A 57 16.18 27.38 23.35
C HIS A 57 15.43 28.35 24.28
N GLY A 58 15.57 28.15 25.60
CA GLY A 58 14.73 28.70 26.68
C GLY A 58 14.55 30.22 26.75
N ASP A 59 15.27 31.03 25.96
CA ASP A 59 15.11 32.49 25.96
C ASP A 59 14.61 33.11 24.64
N GLU A 60 14.77 32.45 23.47
CA GLU A 60 14.38 33.05 22.17
C GLU A 60 12.99 32.60 21.67
N VAL A 61 12.52 31.42 22.07
CA VAL A 61 11.30 30.80 21.46
C VAL A 61 10.01 31.23 22.16
N ALA A 62 10.09 31.79 23.37
CA ALA A 62 8.92 32.20 24.15
C ALA A 62 8.11 33.35 23.54
N SER A 63 8.67 34.09 22.56
CA SER A 63 8.03 35.29 22.03
C SER A 63 7.33 35.15 20.67
N ASP A 64 7.52 34.05 19.90
CA ASP A 64 7.02 34.03 18.50
C ASP A 64 6.51 32.67 17.97
N SER A 65 6.27 31.66 18.79
CA SER A 65 5.69 30.43 18.23
C SER A 65 4.66 29.79 19.14
N SER A 66 3.43 29.85 18.68
CA SER A 66 2.40 28.85 18.95
C SER A 66 2.93 27.48 18.51
N VAL A 67 3.79 26.86 19.32
CA VAL A 67 4.29 25.51 19.08
C VAL A 67 3.08 24.58 19.21
N VAL A 68 2.51 24.20 18.06
CA VAL A 68 1.46 23.19 18.00
C VAL A 68 2.11 21.86 18.41
N VAL A 69 1.91 21.51 19.67
CA VAL A 69 2.43 20.26 20.27
C VAL A 69 1.95 19.07 19.44
N SER A 70 2.88 18.17 19.12
CA SER A 70 2.55 16.98 18.34
C SER A 70 1.61 16.08 19.13
N SER A 71 0.38 15.94 18.62
CA SER A 71 -0.67 15.09 19.19
C SER A 71 -0.68 13.75 18.45
N PRO A 72 -1.19 12.65 19.03
CA PRO A 72 -1.38 11.39 18.32
C PRO A 72 -2.15 11.47 16.99
N GLY A 73 -2.84 12.59 16.72
CA GLY A 73 -3.47 12.91 15.44
C GLY A 73 -2.75 13.95 14.56
N ASN A 74 -1.58 14.47 14.97
CA ASN A 74 -0.82 15.50 14.27
C ASN A 74 0.69 15.23 14.39
N THR A 75 1.15 14.14 13.79
CA THR A 75 2.56 13.78 13.65
C THR A 75 3.14 14.37 12.35
N LEU A 76 4.36 14.90 12.41
CA LEU A 76 5.05 15.57 11.28
C LEU A 76 5.24 14.68 10.04
N ILE A 77 5.41 13.36 10.22
CA ILE A 77 5.27 12.36 9.16
C ILE A 77 3.95 11.62 9.40
N GLY A 78 2.92 12.08 8.70
CA GLY A 78 1.57 11.54 8.82
C GLY A 78 1.50 10.12 8.24
N TRP A 79 0.85 9.23 8.98
CA TRP A 79 0.51 7.85 8.59
C TRP A 79 -0.15 7.76 7.19
N ASN A 80 -0.80 8.85 6.80
CA ASN A 80 -1.49 9.04 5.52
C ASN A 80 -0.58 8.79 4.30
N TYR A 81 0.70 9.15 4.35
CA TYR A 81 1.62 8.93 3.22
C TYR A 81 1.90 7.44 3.00
N LEU A 82 2.09 6.67 4.07
CA LEU A 82 2.27 5.22 3.99
C LEU A 82 1.02 4.53 3.43
N VAL A 83 -0.16 4.92 3.93
CA VAL A 83 -1.45 4.40 3.43
C VAL A 83 -1.63 4.75 1.96
N ALA A 84 -1.30 5.98 1.54
CA ALA A 84 -1.42 6.41 0.15
C ALA A 84 -0.50 5.61 -0.78
N VAL A 85 0.77 5.41 -0.39
CA VAL A 85 1.72 4.63 -1.19
C VAL A 85 1.33 3.15 -1.25
N LEU A 86 0.95 2.53 -0.12
CA LEU A 86 0.50 1.14 -0.14
C LEU A 86 -0.80 0.99 -0.94
N GLY A 87 -1.75 1.90 -0.79
CA GLY A 87 -2.99 1.92 -1.58
C GLY A 87 -2.71 2.03 -3.08
N LEU A 88 -1.74 2.87 -3.48
CA LEU A 88 -1.29 2.97 -4.86
C LEU A 88 -0.71 1.65 -5.37
N LEU A 89 0.16 0.99 -4.59
CA LEU A 89 0.74 -0.30 -4.97
C LEU A 89 -0.33 -1.39 -5.10
N VAL A 90 -1.30 -1.44 -4.18
CA VAL A 90 -2.45 -2.35 -4.28
C VAL A 90 -3.24 -2.08 -5.56
N ALA A 91 -3.56 -0.81 -5.85
CA ALA A 91 -4.30 -0.44 -7.05
C ALA A 91 -3.56 -0.82 -8.33
N VAL A 92 -2.26 -0.53 -8.43
CA VAL A 92 -1.43 -0.89 -9.60
C VAL A 92 -1.34 -2.40 -9.79
N GLY A 93 -1.09 -3.16 -8.71
CA GLY A 93 -1.04 -4.62 -8.74
C GLY A 93 -2.37 -5.22 -9.19
N TRP A 94 -3.48 -4.72 -8.63
CA TRP A 94 -4.84 -5.14 -8.99
C TRP A 94 -5.17 -4.84 -10.46
N ILE A 95 -4.96 -3.60 -10.90
CA ILE A 95 -5.24 -3.17 -12.29
C ILE A 95 -4.45 -4.01 -13.27
N ARG A 96 -3.15 -4.24 -13.04
CA ARG A 96 -2.30 -5.03 -13.94
C ARG A 96 -2.73 -6.49 -13.97
N LEU A 97 -3.03 -7.09 -12.82
CA LEU A 97 -3.53 -8.47 -12.74
C LEU A 97 -4.87 -8.63 -13.48
N TRP A 98 -5.80 -7.69 -13.27
CA TRP A 98 -7.08 -7.65 -13.95
C TRP A 98 -6.90 -7.50 -15.47
N TYR A 99 -5.99 -6.62 -15.92
CA TYR A 99 -5.72 -6.40 -17.34
C TYR A 99 -5.12 -7.63 -18.03
N VAL A 100 -4.21 -8.36 -17.38
CA VAL A 100 -3.61 -9.60 -17.93
C VAL A 100 -4.65 -10.71 -18.04
N ARG A 101 -5.56 -10.79 -17.07
CA ARG A 101 -6.55 -11.87 -16.99
C ARG A 101 -7.76 -11.63 -17.90
N PHE A 102 -8.36 -10.43 -17.84
CA PHE A 102 -9.65 -10.15 -18.48
C PHE A 102 -9.54 -9.68 -19.94
N ARG A 103 -8.39 -9.16 -20.37
CA ARG A 103 -8.22 -8.69 -21.77
C ARG A 103 -8.23 -9.81 -22.81
N ASN A 104 -8.07 -11.07 -22.38
CA ASN A 104 -8.07 -12.23 -23.27
C ASN A 104 -9.46 -12.84 -23.49
N TRP A 105 -10.50 -12.40 -22.77
CA TRP A 105 -11.87 -12.93 -22.91
C TRP A 105 -12.62 -12.46 -24.16
N GLY A 106 -12.07 -11.54 -24.94
CA GLY A 106 -12.68 -11.03 -26.18
C GLY A 106 -12.20 -11.70 -27.47
N LYS A 107 -11.37 -12.77 -27.40
CA LYS A 107 -10.79 -13.42 -28.58
C LYS A 107 -11.35 -14.83 -28.86
N GLU A 108 -12.53 -15.13 -28.36
CA GLU A 108 -13.30 -16.26 -28.90
C GLU A 108 -13.93 -15.78 -30.21
N THR A 109 -13.14 -15.89 -31.28
CA THR A 109 -13.61 -15.73 -32.65
C THR A 109 -14.75 -16.73 -32.87
N PRO A 110 -15.96 -16.27 -33.24
CA PRO A 110 -17.06 -17.17 -33.54
C PRO A 110 -16.69 -18.04 -34.74
N GLU A 111 -16.62 -19.35 -34.49
CA GLU A 111 -16.92 -20.45 -35.38
C GLU A 111 -17.14 -20.05 -36.86
N THR A 112 -16.11 -20.15 -37.71
CA THR A 112 -16.35 -20.36 -39.14
C THR A 112 -16.40 -21.85 -39.40
N SER A 113 -17.53 -22.44 -39.03
CA SER A 113 -18.04 -23.69 -39.56
C SER A 113 -18.36 -23.52 -41.05
N THR A 114 -17.33 -23.57 -41.90
CA THR A 114 -17.52 -23.68 -43.35
C THR A 114 -17.57 -25.14 -43.74
N SER A 115 -18.79 -25.61 -43.90
CA SER A 115 -19.18 -26.77 -44.70
C SER A 115 -18.46 -26.81 -46.05
N ARG A 116 -17.79 -27.93 -46.35
CA ARG A 116 -17.81 -28.54 -47.69
C ARG A 116 -17.39 -30.00 -47.65
#